data_AF-A0A8S3GQQ3-F1
#
_entry.id   AF-A0A8S3GQQ3-F1
#
_cell.length_a   1.000
_cell.length_b   1.000
_cell.length_c   1.000
_cell.angle_alpha   90.00
_cell.angle_beta   90.00
_cell.angle_gamma   90.00
#
_symmetry.space_group_name_H-M   'P 1'
#
loop_
_entity.id
_entity.type
_entity.pdbx_description
1 polymer ?
#
loop_
_entity_poly.entity_id
_entity_poly.type
_entity_poly.pdbx_seq_one_letter_code
_entity_poly.pdbx_strand_id
1 'polypeptide(L)'
;IGPKVTCISKKNASAIAVTFEMKMSKEKQTEEAAEQENLGAPTIKYGDTIVFIRHVDSDLWISYETLELTIKGIGKVEEKRIIPVVEGHMDDCFRLVRAQEQEQKTALVIRICNGILGRYSRTDPMSIDAEGVNHLLSKSDVVQALLQDLIGFFSQPSLSLDHEERQLRLKALRNRQDLFQEEGMIRILIAAINFFSERREKTLLLEGVEEKIENITNKLYVVLAALIKGNRANCSNFAQTARLNWLVNRLQSQHASGGVLEVLHSVLVDSPEVLNMITESHILAIIGLLDRNGRDPKVLDVLCSLCVNNGVAVRANQNLICENILQRRDLLLQTALVDHVAW
;
A
#
# COMPACT_ATOMS: atom_id res chain seq x y z
N ILE A 1 30.41 -2.28 24.74
CA ILE A 1 29.10 -2.39 24.04
C ILE A 1 28.72 -3.86 24.14
N GLY A 2 27.69 -4.21 24.92
CA GLY A 2 27.28 -5.60 25.10
C GLY A 2 26.73 -6.23 23.82
N PRO A 3 26.57 -7.57 23.77
CA PRO A 3 25.99 -8.25 22.62
C PRO A 3 24.56 -7.75 22.38
N LYS A 4 24.18 -7.57 21.11
CA LYS A 4 22.86 -7.06 20.70
C LYS A 4 22.32 -7.91 19.57
N VAL A 5 21.02 -8.21 19.63
CA VAL A 5 20.29 -8.82 18.52
C VAL A 5 19.88 -7.71 17.54
N THR A 6 20.26 -7.84 16.28
CA THR A 6 19.92 -6.89 15.21
C THR A 6 19.61 -7.63 13.91
N CYS A 7 18.76 -7.01 13.07
CA CYS A 7 18.53 -7.50 11.72
C CYS A 7 19.70 -7.09 10.81
N ILE A 8 20.39 -8.06 10.24
CA ILE A 8 21.52 -7.84 9.34
C ILE A 8 21.12 -8.01 7.87
N SER A 9 21.85 -7.34 6.98
CA SER A 9 21.63 -7.50 5.54
C SER A 9 22.09 -8.88 5.07
N LYS A 10 21.49 -9.38 3.98
CA LYS A 10 21.88 -10.67 3.36
C LYS A 10 23.38 -10.77 3.06
N LYS A 11 24.05 -9.65 2.75
CA LYS A 11 25.49 -9.61 2.44
C LYS A 11 26.38 -9.86 3.66
N ASN A 12 25.88 -9.56 4.85
CA ASN A 12 26.63 -9.64 6.10
C ASN A 12 26.22 -10.86 6.95
N ALA A 13 25.33 -11.71 6.44
CA ALA A 13 24.79 -12.86 7.14
C ALA A 13 25.71 -14.09 6.96
N SER A 14 26.80 -14.15 7.74
CA SER A 14 27.63 -15.35 7.85
C SER A 14 26.90 -16.42 8.69
N ALA A 15 27.17 -17.70 8.43
CA ALA A 15 26.59 -18.80 9.20
C ALA A 15 26.83 -18.63 10.71
N ILE A 16 28.04 -18.21 11.08
CA ILE A 16 28.43 -17.96 12.47
C ILE A 16 27.52 -16.93 13.17
N ALA A 17 27.05 -15.91 12.44
CA ALA A 17 26.25 -14.83 13.01
C ALA A 17 24.73 -15.07 13.03
N VAL A 18 24.25 -16.07 12.28
CA VAL A 18 22.80 -16.29 12.05
C VAL A 18 22.32 -17.68 12.43
N THR A 19 23.18 -18.53 12.99
CA THR A 19 22.79 -19.89 13.35
C THR A 19 22.19 -19.91 14.75
N PHE A 20 20.90 -20.21 14.79
CA PHE A 20 20.13 -20.39 16.01
C PHE A 20 19.61 -21.82 16.08
N GLU A 21 19.56 -22.35 17.28
CA GLU A 21 18.98 -23.66 17.59
C GLU A 21 17.76 -23.49 18.50
N MET A 22 16.83 -24.45 18.40
CA MET A 22 15.66 -24.55 19.25
C MET A 22 15.88 -25.69 20.24
N LYS A 23 15.78 -25.40 21.53
CA LYS A 23 15.94 -26.37 22.63
C LYS A 23 14.66 -26.50 23.43
N MET A 24 14.39 -27.69 23.96
CA MET A 24 13.23 -27.94 24.85
C MET A 24 13.50 -27.51 26.30
N SER A 25 14.77 -27.36 26.69
CA SER A 25 15.20 -26.97 28.03
C SER A 25 16.49 -26.14 27.95
N LYS A 26 16.77 -25.36 28.99
CA LYS A 26 18.02 -24.59 29.15
C LYS A 26 19.16 -25.38 29.77
N GLU A 27 18.97 -26.67 30.00
CA GLU A 27 20.00 -27.57 30.49
C GLU A 27 21.07 -27.84 29.43
N LYS A 28 22.32 -28.02 29.89
CA LYS A 28 23.44 -28.43 29.03
C LYS A 28 23.25 -29.89 28.62
N GLN A 29 22.50 -30.12 27.55
CA GLN A 29 22.35 -31.44 26.95
C GLN A 29 23.26 -31.55 25.72
N THR A 30 24.15 -32.54 25.75
CA THR A 30 24.97 -32.94 24.60
C THR A 30 24.09 -33.76 23.66
N GLU A 31 23.46 -33.09 22.70
CA GLU A 31 22.69 -33.78 21.66
C GLU A 31 23.65 -34.16 20.53
N GLU A 32 23.84 -35.46 20.32
CA GLU A 32 24.54 -35.97 19.13
C GLU A 32 23.59 -35.86 17.93
N ALA A 33 23.91 -34.94 17.01
CA ALA A 33 23.18 -34.81 15.76
C ALA A 33 23.60 -35.95 14.81
N ALA A 34 22.86 -37.06 14.82
CA ALA A 34 22.98 -38.08 13.78
C ALA A 34 22.35 -37.54 12.49
N GLU A 35 23.11 -37.55 11.39
CA GLU A 35 22.56 -37.22 10.07
C GLU A 35 21.52 -38.26 9.68
N GLN A 36 20.28 -37.82 9.50
CA GLN A 36 19.18 -38.64 9.01
C GLN A 36 18.89 -38.27 7.55
N GLU A 37 18.99 -39.24 6.64
CA GLU A 37 18.70 -39.05 5.21
C GLU A 37 17.19 -39.05 4.88
N ASN A 38 16.32 -39.15 5.89
CA ASN A 38 14.86 -39.13 5.76
C ASN A 38 14.26 -37.91 6.48
N LEU A 39 12.92 -37.75 6.41
CA LEU A 39 12.21 -36.63 7.06
C LEU A 39 12.36 -36.56 8.59
N GLY A 40 12.95 -37.59 9.22
CA GLY A 40 13.12 -37.69 10.66
C GLY A 40 11.82 -37.84 11.44
N ALA A 41 11.91 -37.76 12.76
CA ALA A 41 10.76 -37.83 13.66
C ALA A 41 10.16 -36.43 13.92
N PRO A 42 8.83 -36.28 13.96
CA PRO A 42 8.19 -34.99 14.22
C PRO A 42 8.32 -34.61 15.71
N THR A 43 9.30 -33.78 16.04
CA THR A 43 9.58 -33.35 17.43
C THR A 43 8.88 -32.06 17.83
N ILE A 44 8.61 -31.17 16.87
CA ILE A 44 8.04 -29.83 17.12
C ILE A 44 6.61 -29.76 16.59
N LYS A 45 5.68 -29.36 17.46
CA LYS A 45 4.27 -29.10 17.14
C LYS A 45 3.96 -27.60 17.24
N TYR A 46 3.16 -27.10 16.30
CA TYR A 46 2.67 -25.72 16.36
C TYR A 46 1.74 -25.51 17.55
N GLY A 47 1.93 -24.42 18.30
CA GLY A 47 1.12 -24.01 19.46
C GLY A 47 1.40 -24.76 20.77
N ASP A 48 1.75 -26.04 20.69
CA ASP A 48 1.91 -26.90 21.87
C ASP A 48 3.36 -27.03 22.34
N THR A 49 4.32 -27.05 21.40
CA THR A 49 5.73 -27.19 21.76
C THR A 49 6.28 -25.85 22.23
N ILE A 50 6.82 -25.85 23.44
CA ILE A 50 7.54 -24.72 24.02
C ILE A 50 9.02 -24.93 23.70
N VAL A 51 9.63 -23.93 23.08
CA VAL A 51 11.05 -23.94 22.72
C VAL A 51 11.76 -22.72 23.32
N PHE A 52 13.04 -22.89 23.58
CA PHE A 52 13.98 -21.83 23.90
C PHE A 52 14.95 -21.66 22.73
N ILE A 53 15.27 -20.42 22.39
CA ILE A 53 16.13 -20.12 21.24
C ILE A 53 17.52 -19.78 21.77
N ARG A 54 18.55 -20.46 21.26
CA ARG A 54 19.96 -20.23 21.60
C ARG A 54 20.78 -19.95 20.35
N HIS A 55 21.71 -19.02 20.43
CA HIS A 55 22.68 -18.78 19.37
C HIS A 55 23.83 -19.79 19.48
N VAL A 56 24.13 -20.51 18.39
CA VAL A 56 25.03 -21.67 18.42
C VAL A 56 26.47 -21.28 18.76
N ASP A 57 27.01 -20.25 18.11
CA ASP A 57 28.43 -19.88 18.27
C ASP A 57 28.73 -19.20 19.61
N SER A 58 27.84 -18.31 20.05
CA SER A 58 28.05 -17.53 21.28
C SER A 58 27.47 -18.19 22.53
N ASP A 59 26.71 -19.26 22.40
CA ASP A 59 26.02 -19.95 23.49
C ASP A 59 25.08 -19.03 24.31
N LEU A 60 24.51 -18.01 23.68
CA LEU A 60 23.64 -17.03 24.32
C LEU A 60 22.17 -17.38 24.06
N TRP A 61 21.35 -17.35 25.11
CA TRP A 61 19.91 -17.47 25.03
C TRP A 61 19.26 -16.18 24.56
N ILE A 62 18.21 -16.31 23.77
CA ILE A 62 17.34 -15.19 23.40
C ILE A 62 16.31 -15.00 24.51
N SER A 63 16.37 -13.84 25.16
CA SER A 63 15.41 -13.43 26.20
C SER A 63 14.99 -11.97 25.96
N TYR A 64 14.31 -11.35 26.92
CA TYR A 64 13.82 -9.98 26.79
C TYR A 64 14.24 -9.09 27.96
N GLU A 65 14.42 -7.80 27.68
CA GLU A 65 14.55 -6.74 28.67
C GLU A 65 13.31 -5.87 28.60
N THR A 66 12.73 -5.53 29.75
CA THR A 66 11.57 -4.64 29.80
C THR A 66 12.03 -3.23 30.14
N LEU A 67 11.65 -2.28 29.29
CA LEU A 67 11.96 -0.86 29.45
C LEU A 67 10.65 -0.10 29.68
N GLU A 68 10.53 0.63 30.78
CA GLU A 68 9.43 1.57 30.98
C GLU A 68 9.71 2.86 30.20
N LEU A 69 8.93 3.11 29.15
CA LEU A 69 8.96 4.36 28.40
C LEU A 69 7.75 5.22 28.74
N THR A 70 7.97 6.51 28.93
CA THR A 70 6.87 7.46 29.10
C THR A 70 6.51 8.05 27.74
N ILE A 71 5.41 7.60 27.14
CA ILE A 71 4.94 8.06 25.83
C ILE A 71 3.92 9.18 26.04
N LYS A 72 4.19 10.35 25.43
CA LYS A 72 3.33 11.53 25.52
C LYS A 72 1.91 11.20 25.01
N GLY A 73 0.91 11.32 25.87
CA GLY A 73 -0.51 11.07 25.56
C GLY A 73 -1.02 9.65 25.87
N ILE A 74 -0.12 8.69 26.14
CA ILE A 74 -0.48 7.29 26.46
C ILE A 74 -0.10 6.95 27.92
N GLY A 75 0.93 7.61 28.46
CA GLY A 75 1.43 7.39 29.81
C GLY A 75 2.67 6.49 29.82
N LYS A 76 2.88 5.75 30.91
CA LYS A 76 3.96 4.77 31.01
C LYS A 76 3.59 3.50 30.26
N VAL A 77 4.45 3.06 29.36
CA VAL A 77 4.28 1.86 28.54
C VAL A 77 5.52 1.00 28.71
N GLU A 78 5.30 -0.29 28.97
CA GLU A 78 6.38 -1.29 28.97
C GLU A 78 6.69 -1.72 27.54
N GLU A 79 7.92 -1.48 27.10
CA GLU A 79 8.45 -2.00 25.84
C GLU A 79 9.40 -3.16 26.13
N LYS A 80 9.12 -4.32 25.54
CA LYS A 80 9.99 -5.51 25.64
C LYS A 80 10.95 -5.55 24.46
N ARG A 81 12.25 -5.54 24.74
CA ARG A 81 13.30 -5.65 23.74
C ARG A 81 13.97 -7.00 23.83
N ILE A 82 14.18 -7.66 22.69
CA ILE A 82 14.92 -8.91 22.62
C ILE A 82 16.42 -8.65 22.89
N ILE A 83 17.00 -9.40 23.83
CA ILE A 83 18.41 -9.34 24.20
C ILE A 83 19.04 -10.74 24.25
N PRO A 84 20.32 -10.88 23.87
CA PRO A 84 21.06 -12.13 24.04
C PRO A 84 21.70 -12.17 25.44
N VAL A 85 21.44 -13.23 26.20
CA VAL A 85 21.86 -13.36 27.61
C VAL A 85 22.45 -14.74 27.91
N VAL A 86 23.34 -14.80 28.89
CA VAL A 86 23.95 -16.07 29.35
C VAL A 86 22.93 -16.94 30.09
N GLU A 87 22.05 -16.30 30.88
CA GLU A 87 20.95 -16.94 31.59
C GLU A 87 19.66 -16.21 31.21
N GLY A 88 18.82 -16.83 30.38
CA GLY A 88 17.53 -16.24 29.99
C GLY A 88 16.46 -16.44 31.07
N HIS A 89 15.39 -15.64 31.02
CA HIS A 89 14.28 -15.74 31.95
C HIS A 89 13.49 -17.06 31.86
N MET A 90 12.84 -17.47 32.95
CA MET A 90 12.07 -18.74 32.97
C MET A 90 10.82 -18.71 32.07
N ASP A 91 10.35 -17.52 31.72
CA ASP A 91 9.12 -17.28 30.97
C ASP A 91 9.35 -16.99 29.47
N ASP A 92 10.58 -17.18 28.96
CA ASP A 92 10.88 -16.99 27.53
C ASP A 92 9.96 -17.84 26.62
N CYS A 93 9.73 -19.10 26.99
CA CYS A 93 8.71 -20.04 26.50
C CYS A 93 8.14 -19.78 25.09
N PHE A 94 8.98 -19.76 24.06
CA PHE A 94 8.54 -19.45 22.70
C PHE A 94 7.66 -20.57 22.14
N ARG A 95 6.55 -20.20 21.50
CA ARG A 95 5.66 -21.14 20.81
C ARG A 95 5.61 -20.78 19.34
N LEU A 96 5.69 -21.80 18.50
CA LEU A 96 5.64 -21.63 17.06
C LEU A 96 4.19 -21.66 16.59
N VAL A 97 3.77 -20.63 15.86
CA VAL A 97 2.46 -20.59 15.20
C VAL A 97 2.70 -20.39 13.71
N ARG A 98 2.06 -21.21 12.88
CA ARG A 98 2.17 -21.09 11.43
C ARG A 98 1.10 -20.13 10.92
N ALA A 99 1.52 -19.07 10.23
CA ALA A 99 0.62 -18.15 9.55
C ALA A 99 -0.21 -18.86 8.47
N GLN A 100 -1.34 -18.29 8.06
CA GLN A 100 -2.16 -18.88 7.00
C GLN A 100 -1.45 -18.83 5.65
N GLU A 101 -1.73 -19.78 4.76
CA GLU A 101 -1.05 -19.87 3.45
C GLU A 101 -1.22 -18.59 2.62
N GLN A 102 -2.41 -17.98 2.68
CA GLN A 102 -2.69 -16.72 1.98
C GLN A 102 -1.86 -15.54 2.54
N GLU A 103 -1.66 -15.47 3.85
CA GLU A 103 -0.85 -14.42 4.49
C GLU A 103 0.63 -14.60 4.15
N GLN A 104 1.13 -15.84 4.14
CA GLN A 104 2.49 -16.15 3.70
C GLN A 104 2.75 -15.72 2.25
N LYS A 105 1.81 -16.03 1.35
CA LYS A 105 1.85 -15.58 -0.05
C LYS A 105 1.84 -14.06 -0.13
N THR A 106 0.98 -13.40 0.64
CA THR A 106 0.88 -11.93 0.67
C THR A 106 2.17 -11.29 1.17
N ALA A 107 2.78 -11.81 2.23
CA ALA A 107 4.06 -11.33 2.77
C ALA A 107 5.20 -11.45 1.75
N LEU A 108 5.22 -12.53 0.96
CA LEU A 108 6.18 -12.69 -0.14
C LEU A 108 5.98 -11.60 -1.22
N VAL A 109 4.73 -11.37 -1.63
CA VAL A 109 4.40 -10.32 -2.62
C VAL A 109 4.82 -8.95 -2.10
N ILE A 110 4.56 -8.63 -0.83
CA ILE A 110 4.99 -7.38 -0.21
C ILE A 110 6.51 -7.24 -0.26
N ARG A 111 7.27 -8.29 0.09
CA ARG A 111 8.73 -8.28 0.00
C ARG A 111 9.23 -7.99 -1.41
N ILE A 112 8.61 -8.59 -2.44
CA ILE A 112 8.94 -8.36 -3.84
C ILE A 112 8.64 -6.90 -4.22
N CYS A 113 7.46 -6.39 -3.85
CA CYS A 113 7.06 -5.01 -4.11
C CYS A 113 8.01 -4.01 -3.44
N ASN A 114 8.37 -4.24 -2.18
CA ASN A 114 9.35 -3.44 -1.45
C ASN A 114 10.73 -3.44 -2.13
N GLY A 115 11.17 -4.58 -2.64
CA GLY A 115 12.44 -4.69 -3.36
C GLY A 115 12.46 -3.97 -4.71
N ILE A 116 11.33 -3.96 -5.42
CA ILE A 116 11.23 -3.35 -6.75
C ILE A 116 10.84 -1.87 -6.64
N LEU A 117 9.67 -1.57 -6.07
CA LEU A 117 9.11 -0.22 -5.97
C LEU A 117 9.80 0.63 -4.90
N GLY A 118 10.27 0.01 -3.82
CA GLY A 118 10.99 0.71 -2.75
C GLY A 118 12.30 1.35 -3.23
N ARG A 119 12.86 0.92 -4.37
CA ARG A 119 13.99 1.61 -5.01
C ARG A 119 13.60 3.01 -5.47
N TYR A 120 12.47 3.15 -6.18
CA TYR A 120 11.96 4.44 -6.64
C TYR A 120 11.61 5.38 -5.49
N SER A 121 11.12 4.83 -4.37
CA SER A 121 10.83 5.62 -3.18
C SER A 121 12.07 6.20 -2.49
N ARG A 122 13.27 5.65 -2.71
CA ARG A 122 14.52 6.06 -2.04
C ARG A 122 15.46 6.82 -2.96
N THR A 123 15.16 6.89 -4.25
CA THR A 123 16.01 7.54 -5.25
C THR A 123 15.42 8.90 -5.59
N ASP A 124 16.26 9.93 -5.58
CA ASP A 124 15.87 11.26 -6.03
C ASP A 124 15.69 11.25 -7.56
N PRO A 125 14.51 11.67 -8.08
CA PRO A 125 14.28 11.83 -9.51
C PRO A 125 15.25 12.79 -10.20
N MET A 126 15.99 13.64 -9.49
CA MET A 126 16.95 14.56 -10.12
C MET A 126 18.39 14.07 -10.04
N SER A 127 18.70 13.07 -9.21
CA SER A 127 20.07 12.59 -9.03
C SER A 127 20.53 11.57 -10.05
N ILE A 128 19.65 11.12 -10.95
CA ILE A 128 20.00 10.15 -12.01
C ILE A 128 20.04 10.86 -13.35
N ASP A 129 21.16 10.70 -14.04
CA ASP A 129 21.40 11.14 -15.42
C ASP A 129 20.59 10.31 -16.44
N ALA A 130 20.67 10.70 -17.71
CA ALA A 130 19.96 10.03 -18.80
C ALA A 130 20.32 8.54 -18.93
N GLU A 131 21.58 8.17 -18.68
CA GLU A 131 22.03 6.78 -18.70
C GLU A 131 21.44 5.95 -17.56
N GLY A 132 21.40 6.49 -16.34
CA GLY A 132 20.78 5.79 -15.22
C GLY A 132 19.26 5.70 -15.34
N VAL A 133 18.59 6.64 -16.04
CA VAL A 133 17.17 6.48 -16.45
C VAL A 133 17.01 5.32 -17.42
N ASN A 134 17.87 5.22 -18.44
CA ASN A 134 17.85 4.09 -19.37
C ASN A 134 18.10 2.77 -18.65
N HIS A 135 19.02 2.73 -17.67
CA HIS A 135 19.23 1.54 -16.84
C HIS A 135 18.01 1.20 -15.99
N LEU A 136 17.35 2.20 -15.42
CA LEU A 136 16.13 2.04 -14.62
C LEU A 136 14.97 1.48 -15.46
N LEU A 137 14.83 1.99 -16.68
CA LEU A 137 13.81 1.57 -17.66
C LEU A 137 14.20 0.29 -18.41
N SER A 138 15.45 -0.14 -18.38
CA SER A 138 15.87 -1.44 -18.94
C SER A 138 15.14 -2.61 -18.27
N LYS A 139 14.65 -2.41 -17.04
CA LYS A 139 13.83 -3.36 -16.29
C LYS A 139 12.35 -2.96 -16.23
N SER A 140 11.91 -2.06 -17.09
CA SER A 140 10.51 -1.57 -17.13
C SER A 140 9.52 -2.70 -17.34
N ASP A 141 9.85 -3.70 -18.17
CA ASP A 141 8.98 -4.86 -18.42
C ASP A 141 8.67 -5.63 -17.13
N VAL A 142 9.68 -5.82 -16.26
CA VAL A 142 9.51 -6.49 -14.95
C VAL A 142 8.61 -5.66 -14.04
N VAL A 143 8.77 -4.33 -14.05
CA VAL A 143 7.92 -3.42 -13.26
C VAL A 143 6.49 -3.45 -13.79
N GLN A 144 6.30 -3.39 -15.10
CA GLN A 144 4.99 -3.41 -15.72
C GLN A 144 4.26 -4.73 -15.53
N ALA A 145 4.98 -5.87 -15.55
CA ALA A 145 4.44 -7.19 -15.24
C ALA A 145 4.02 -7.26 -13.76
N LEU A 146 4.89 -6.83 -12.84
CA LEU A 146 4.55 -6.77 -11.41
C LEU A 146 3.29 -5.93 -11.17
N LEU A 147 3.20 -4.74 -11.76
CA LEU A 147 2.03 -3.89 -11.61
C LEU A 147 0.76 -4.54 -12.17
N GLN A 148 0.87 -5.24 -13.30
CA GLN A 148 -0.26 -5.98 -13.87
C GLN A 148 -0.72 -7.11 -12.94
N ASP A 149 0.22 -7.86 -12.36
CA ASP A 149 -0.08 -8.91 -11.40
C ASP A 149 -0.72 -8.35 -10.13
N LEU A 150 -0.27 -7.18 -9.66
CA LEU A 150 -0.89 -6.50 -8.52
C LEU A 150 -2.32 -6.03 -8.81
N ILE A 151 -2.60 -5.54 -10.02
CA ILE A 151 -3.98 -5.20 -10.44
C ILE A 151 -4.87 -6.44 -10.35
N GLY A 152 -4.40 -7.59 -10.86
CA GLY A 152 -5.12 -8.86 -10.74
C GLY A 152 -5.25 -9.34 -9.29
N PHE A 153 -4.19 -9.19 -8.50
CA PHE A 153 -4.15 -9.58 -7.09
C PHE A 153 -5.17 -8.82 -6.25
N PHE A 154 -5.36 -7.53 -6.50
CA PHE A 154 -6.35 -6.69 -5.79
C PHE A 154 -7.69 -6.54 -6.54
N SER A 155 -7.94 -7.39 -7.54
CA SER A 155 -9.18 -7.31 -8.31
C SER A 155 -10.41 -7.56 -7.42
N GLN A 156 -11.46 -6.77 -7.67
CA GLN A 156 -12.75 -6.92 -7.01
C GLN A 156 -13.43 -8.20 -7.53
N PRO A 157 -14.12 -8.97 -6.67
CA PRO A 157 -14.87 -10.15 -7.12
C PRO A 157 -16.01 -9.75 -8.07
N SER A 158 -16.30 -10.62 -9.04
CA SER A 158 -17.38 -10.38 -10.01
C SER A 158 -18.74 -10.17 -9.33
N LEU A 159 -19.55 -9.28 -9.88
CA LEU A 159 -20.92 -9.04 -9.45
C LEU A 159 -21.85 -10.24 -9.72
N SER A 160 -21.45 -11.16 -10.60
CA SER A 160 -22.21 -12.37 -10.96
C SER A 160 -22.00 -13.54 -10.00
N LEU A 161 -21.10 -13.43 -9.03
CA LEU A 161 -20.87 -14.48 -8.02
C LEU A 161 -22.01 -14.53 -7.02
N ASP A 162 -22.20 -15.70 -6.42
CA ASP A 162 -23.12 -15.84 -5.29
C ASP A 162 -22.70 -14.93 -4.12
N HIS A 163 -23.70 -14.47 -3.35
CA HIS A 163 -23.49 -13.53 -2.26
C HIS A 163 -22.54 -14.07 -1.18
N GLU A 164 -22.64 -15.36 -0.83
CA GLU A 164 -21.78 -15.95 0.19
C GLU A 164 -20.32 -16.01 -0.28
N GLU A 165 -20.10 -16.53 -1.48
CA GLU A 165 -18.76 -16.63 -2.06
C GLU A 165 -18.12 -15.24 -2.25
N ARG A 166 -18.92 -14.27 -2.71
CA ARG A 166 -18.47 -12.89 -2.88
C ARG A 166 -18.03 -12.28 -1.55
N GLN A 167 -18.77 -12.50 -0.46
CA GLN A 167 -18.43 -11.95 0.84
C GLN A 167 -17.14 -12.54 1.41
N LEU A 168 -16.90 -13.85 1.20
CA LEU A 168 -15.64 -14.50 1.56
C LEU A 168 -14.45 -13.91 0.79
N ARG A 169 -14.60 -13.71 -0.52
CA ARG A 169 -13.56 -13.08 -1.36
C ARG A 169 -13.28 -11.63 -0.96
N LEU A 170 -14.31 -10.86 -0.62
CA LEU A 170 -14.15 -9.49 -0.12
C LEU A 170 -13.40 -9.45 1.21
N LYS A 171 -13.70 -10.37 2.14
CA LYS A 171 -12.98 -10.47 3.42
C LYS A 171 -11.50 -10.81 3.20
N ALA A 172 -11.20 -11.76 2.31
CA ALA A 172 -9.82 -12.12 1.96
C ALA A 172 -9.09 -10.98 1.22
N LEU A 173 -9.79 -10.23 0.35
CA LEU A 173 -9.23 -9.03 -0.30
C LEU A 173 -8.87 -7.96 0.73
N ARG A 174 -9.76 -7.66 1.67
CA ARG A 174 -9.51 -6.67 2.71
C ARG A 174 -8.32 -7.05 3.59
N ASN A 175 -8.21 -8.30 4.02
CA ASN A 175 -7.04 -8.78 4.79
C ASN A 175 -5.72 -8.53 4.04
N ARG A 176 -5.69 -8.81 2.73
CA ARG A 176 -4.51 -8.54 1.90
C ARG A 176 -4.20 -7.05 1.78
N GLN A 177 -5.23 -6.21 1.63
CA GLN A 177 -5.07 -4.75 1.60
C GLN A 177 -4.52 -4.20 2.93
N ASP A 178 -4.99 -4.74 4.07
CA ASP A 178 -4.55 -4.34 5.41
C ASP A 178 -3.07 -4.70 5.64
N LEU A 179 -2.64 -5.92 5.28
CA LEU A 179 -1.23 -6.32 5.36
C LEU A 179 -0.29 -5.42 4.54
N PHE A 180 -0.74 -4.97 3.36
CA PHE A 180 0.03 -4.01 2.55
C PHE A 180 0.10 -2.64 3.22
N GLN A 181 -0.96 -2.23 3.91
CA GLN A 181 -1.00 -0.96 4.65
C GLN A 181 0.00 -0.97 5.82
N GLU A 182 0.05 -2.05 6.60
CA GLU A 182 0.98 -2.22 7.74
C GLU A 182 2.44 -2.06 7.31
N GLU A 183 2.79 -2.58 6.14
CA GLU A 183 4.12 -2.49 5.54
C GLU A 183 4.37 -1.15 4.81
N GLY A 184 3.43 -0.21 4.89
CA GLY A 184 3.56 1.14 4.33
C GLY A 184 3.52 1.20 2.80
N MET A 185 2.89 0.23 2.14
CA MET A 185 2.90 0.12 0.68
C MET A 185 2.20 1.29 -0.03
N ILE A 186 1.17 1.89 0.56
CA ILE A 186 0.52 3.10 0.02
C ILE A 186 1.53 4.24 -0.11
N ARG A 187 2.39 4.43 0.90
CA ARG A 187 3.45 5.46 0.87
C ARG A 187 4.45 5.19 -0.24
N ILE A 188 4.84 3.92 -0.44
CA ILE A 188 5.79 3.51 -1.48
C ILE A 188 5.20 3.72 -2.87
N LEU A 189 3.92 3.38 -3.07
CA LEU A 189 3.20 3.63 -4.32
C LEU A 189 3.13 5.12 -4.65
N ILE A 190 2.76 5.96 -3.68
CA ILE A 190 2.71 7.42 -3.85
C ILE A 190 4.11 7.97 -4.20
N ALA A 191 5.15 7.51 -3.51
CA ALA A 191 6.53 7.93 -3.80
C ALA A 191 6.98 7.49 -5.20
N ALA A 192 6.65 6.28 -5.63
CA ALA A 192 6.93 5.81 -6.98
C ALA A 192 6.16 6.62 -8.04
N ILE A 193 4.89 6.93 -7.81
CA ILE A 193 4.09 7.80 -8.69
C ILE A 193 4.77 9.16 -8.85
N ASN A 194 5.19 9.79 -7.74
CA ASN A 194 5.88 11.07 -7.77
C ASN A 194 7.20 10.96 -8.54
N PHE A 195 7.97 9.89 -8.33
CA PHE A 195 9.22 9.66 -9.05
C PHE A 195 9.02 9.64 -10.57
N PHE A 196 8.06 8.85 -11.06
CA PHE A 196 7.79 8.75 -12.50
C PHE A 196 7.15 10.03 -13.07
N SER A 197 6.27 10.69 -12.30
CA SER A 197 5.62 11.93 -12.73
C SER A 197 6.62 13.08 -12.89
N GLU A 198 7.52 13.26 -11.91
CA GLU A 198 8.56 14.30 -11.97
C GLU A 198 9.55 14.08 -13.12
N ARG A 199 9.87 12.82 -13.41
CA ARG A 199 10.72 12.47 -14.56
C ARG A 199 10.10 12.86 -15.89
N ARG A 200 8.78 12.63 -16.03
CA ARG A 200 8.02 13.01 -17.21
C ARG A 200 8.03 14.53 -17.42
N GLU A 201 7.75 15.29 -16.36
CA GLU A 201 7.63 16.76 -16.45
C GLU A 201 8.96 17.47 -16.78
N LYS A 202 10.11 16.92 -16.34
CA LYS A 202 11.40 17.64 -16.37
C LYS A 202 12.38 17.19 -17.44
N THR A 203 12.10 16.12 -18.18
CA THR A 203 13.05 15.58 -19.16
C THR A 203 12.46 15.67 -20.56
N LEU A 204 13.23 16.20 -21.52
CA LEU A 204 13.04 15.91 -22.94
C LEU A 204 13.40 14.43 -23.14
N LEU A 205 12.46 13.55 -22.82
CA LEU A 205 12.67 12.11 -22.90
C LEU A 205 12.81 11.72 -24.36
N LEU A 206 13.72 10.77 -24.63
CA LEU A 206 13.83 10.15 -25.95
C LEU A 206 12.48 9.53 -26.34
N GLU A 207 12.21 9.48 -27.64
CA GLU A 207 11.01 8.86 -28.20
C GLU A 207 10.86 7.41 -27.68
N GLY A 208 9.66 7.08 -27.17
CA GLY A 208 9.36 5.77 -26.55
C GLY A 208 9.71 5.65 -25.06
N VAL A 209 10.53 6.53 -24.48
CA VAL A 209 10.77 6.56 -23.02
C VAL A 209 9.59 7.18 -22.29
N GLU A 210 9.03 8.26 -22.85
CA GLU A 210 7.86 8.93 -22.27
C GLU A 210 6.66 7.98 -22.16
N GLU A 211 6.36 7.25 -23.23
CA GLU A 211 5.25 6.28 -23.27
C GLU A 211 5.40 5.19 -22.21
N LYS A 212 6.63 4.70 -21.98
CA LYS A 212 6.90 3.70 -20.93
C LYS A 212 6.67 4.27 -19.54
N ILE A 213 7.11 5.50 -19.28
CA ILE A 213 6.90 6.18 -17.99
C ILE A 213 5.41 6.45 -17.77
N GLU A 214 4.69 6.87 -18.81
CA GLU A 214 3.24 7.06 -18.77
C GLU A 214 2.51 5.76 -18.46
N ASN A 215 2.84 4.67 -19.17
CA ASN A 215 2.24 3.36 -18.93
C ASN A 215 2.49 2.85 -17.51
N ILE A 216 3.70 3.03 -16.97
CA ILE A 216 4.02 2.67 -15.58
C ILE A 216 3.21 3.54 -14.60
N THR A 217 3.17 4.85 -14.83
CA THR A 217 2.44 5.80 -13.98
C THR A 217 0.94 5.47 -13.94
N ASN A 218 0.35 5.19 -15.09
CA ASN A 218 -1.06 4.80 -15.21
C ASN A 218 -1.34 3.52 -14.41
N LYS A 219 -0.52 2.48 -14.58
CA LYS A 219 -0.65 1.23 -13.82
C LYS A 219 -0.47 1.44 -12.31
N LEU A 220 0.45 2.31 -11.89
CA LEU A 220 0.63 2.65 -10.47
C LEU A 220 -0.63 3.27 -9.85
N TYR A 221 -1.31 4.18 -10.56
CA TYR A 221 -2.58 4.73 -10.11
C TYR A 221 -3.69 3.66 -10.04
N VAL A 222 -3.79 2.76 -11.02
CA VAL A 222 -4.77 1.66 -10.99
C VAL A 222 -4.50 0.70 -9.83
N VAL A 223 -3.24 0.36 -9.56
CA VAL A 223 -2.86 -0.45 -8.37
C VAL A 223 -3.24 0.28 -7.08
N LEU A 224 -2.98 1.59 -7.00
CA LEU A 224 -3.37 2.38 -5.84
C LEU A 224 -4.89 2.39 -5.64
N ALA A 225 -5.67 2.56 -6.71
CA ALA A 225 -7.13 2.49 -6.65
C ALA A 225 -7.61 1.11 -6.19
N ALA A 226 -7.04 0.03 -6.73
CA ALA A 226 -7.38 -1.34 -6.35
C ALA A 226 -7.03 -1.66 -4.88
N LEU A 227 -5.93 -1.10 -4.38
CA LEU A 227 -5.48 -1.30 -2.99
C LEU A 227 -6.39 -0.61 -1.96
N ILE A 228 -7.00 0.52 -2.32
CA ILE A 228 -7.83 1.31 -1.38
C ILE A 228 -9.33 1.03 -1.52
N LYS A 229 -9.80 0.64 -2.71
CA LYS A 229 -11.22 0.42 -3.00
C LYS A 229 -11.83 -0.64 -2.07
N GLY A 230 -12.95 -0.29 -1.45
CA GLY A 230 -13.68 -1.13 -0.50
C GLY A 230 -13.02 -1.22 0.89
N ASN A 231 -12.01 -0.40 1.17
CA ASN A 231 -11.31 -0.38 2.46
C ASN A 231 -11.23 1.04 3.04
N ARG A 232 -12.15 1.34 3.96
CA ARG A 232 -12.24 2.64 4.65
C ARG A 232 -10.95 3.04 5.37
N ALA A 233 -10.22 2.10 5.98
CA ALA A 233 -8.98 2.40 6.69
C ALA A 233 -7.86 2.84 5.72
N ASN A 234 -7.81 2.22 4.55
CA ASN A 234 -6.90 2.65 3.48
C ASN A 234 -7.33 4.00 2.88
N CYS A 235 -8.62 4.24 2.69
CA CYS A 235 -9.09 5.53 2.17
C CYS A 235 -8.92 6.69 3.17
N SER A 236 -9.07 6.46 4.49
CA SER A 236 -8.87 7.50 5.51
C SER A 236 -7.43 8.01 5.59
N ASN A 237 -6.45 7.27 5.06
CA ASN A 237 -5.08 7.76 4.90
C ASN A 237 -5.00 9.00 4.00
N PHE A 238 -6.00 9.24 3.15
CA PHE A 238 -6.10 10.44 2.31
C PHE A 238 -6.87 11.58 2.97
N ALA A 239 -7.43 11.38 4.18
CA ALA A 239 -8.07 12.42 5.00
C ALA A 239 -7.03 13.34 5.67
N GLN A 240 -6.06 13.81 4.88
CA GLN A 240 -5.03 14.75 5.27
C GLN A 240 -4.95 15.81 4.18
N THR A 241 -4.99 17.09 4.55
CA THR A 241 -4.98 18.21 3.59
C THR A 241 -3.86 18.08 2.56
N ALA A 242 -2.64 17.73 2.99
CA ALA A 242 -1.51 17.56 2.08
C ALA A 242 -1.72 16.45 1.03
N ARG A 243 -2.30 15.30 1.42
CA ARG A 243 -2.51 14.15 0.52
C ARG A 243 -3.70 14.36 -0.41
N LEU A 244 -4.79 14.96 0.08
CA LEU A 244 -5.94 15.30 -0.73
C LEU A 244 -5.57 16.36 -1.78
N ASN A 245 -4.89 17.44 -1.37
CA ASN A 245 -4.41 18.47 -2.28
C ASN A 245 -3.44 17.88 -3.31
N TRP A 246 -2.53 16.99 -2.90
CA TRP A 246 -1.65 16.28 -3.81
C TRP A 246 -2.43 15.53 -4.90
N LEU A 247 -3.45 14.76 -4.51
CA LEU A 247 -4.26 13.97 -5.44
C LEU A 247 -5.03 14.85 -6.43
N VAL A 248 -5.66 15.93 -5.94
CA VAL A 248 -6.41 16.87 -6.77
C VAL A 248 -5.48 17.65 -7.71
N ASN A 249 -4.31 18.07 -7.25
CA ASN A 249 -3.33 18.74 -8.11
C ASN A 249 -2.83 17.82 -9.22
N ARG A 250 -2.69 16.51 -8.96
CA ARG A 250 -2.34 15.53 -9.99
C ARG A 250 -3.43 15.37 -11.05
N LEU A 251 -4.70 15.50 -10.69
CA LEU A 251 -5.80 15.55 -11.65
C LEU A 251 -5.74 16.78 -12.56
N GLN A 252 -5.25 17.91 -12.05
CA GLN A 252 -5.15 19.13 -12.84
C GLN A 252 -3.99 19.12 -13.84
N SER A 253 -3.05 18.18 -13.74
CA SER A 253 -1.93 18.04 -14.67
C SER A 253 -2.43 17.68 -16.07
N GLN A 254 -1.77 18.18 -17.12
CA GLN A 254 -2.07 17.82 -18.51
C GLN A 254 -1.96 16.31 -18.79
N HIS A 255 -1.20 15.61 -17.95
CA HIS A 255 -0.94 14.18 -18.03
C HIS A 255 -1.80 13.37 -17.04
N ALA A 256 -2.92 13.94 -16.59
CA ALA A 256 -3.82 13.26 -15.66
C ALA A 256 -4.38 11.98 -16.30
N SER A 257 -3.95 10.85 -15.77
CA SER A 257 -4.45 9.55 -16.20
C SER A 257 -5.84 9.27 -15.63
N GLY A 258 -6.65 8.48 -16.34
CA GLY A 258 -7.92 7.98 -15.82
C GLY A 258 -7.78 7.24 -14.49
N GLY A 259 -6.59 6.70 -14.19
CA GLY A 259 -6.29 6.07 -12.90
C GLY A 259 -6.34 7.04 -11.72
N VAL A 260 -5.94 8.31 -11.88
CA VAL A 260 -6.00 9.30 -10.77
C VAL A 260 -7.46 9.56 -10.37
N LEU A 261 -8.36 9.61 -11.36
CA LEU A 261 -9.77 9.83 -11.14
C LEU A 261 -10.42 8.63 -10.41
N GLU A 262 -9.99 7.42 -10.74
CA GLU A 262 -10.41 6.21 -10.04
C GLU A 262 -9.94 6.16 -8.57
N VAL A 263 -8.72 6.65 -8.30
CA VAL A 263 -8.23 6.82 -6.92
C VAL A 263 -9.13 7.81 -6.18
N LEU A 264 -9.38 8.99 -6.75
CA LEU A 264 -10.23 10.01 -6.12
C LEU A 264 -11.65 9.47 -5.86
N HIS A 265 -12.27 8.85 -6.87
CA HIS A 265 -13.58 8.24 -6.73
C HIS A 265 -13.62 7.22 -5.58
N SER A 266 -12.65 6.29 -5.53
CA SER A 266 -12.58 5.26 -4.48
C SER A 266 -12.44 5.87 -3.08
N VAL A 267 -11.62 6.93 -2.93
CA VAL A 267 -11.47 7.64 -1.66
C VAL A 267 -12.76 8.33 -1.23
N LEU A 268 -13.45 9.01 -2.14
CA LEU A 268 -14.68 9.76 -1.83
C LEU A 268 -15.86 8.85 -1.48
N VAL A 269 -15.95 7.68 -2.11
CA VAL A 269 -17.01 6.71 -1.83
C VAL A 269 -16.82 6.05 -0.47
N ASP A 270 -15.60 5.58 -0.18
CA ASP A 270 -15.36 4.74 1.00
C ASP A 270 -14.94 5.52 2.26
N SER A 271 -14.66 6.83 2.17
CA SER A 271 -14.17 7.66 3.29
C SER A 271 -14.98 8.95 3.50
N PRO A 272 -15.94 8.98 4.45
CA PRO A 272 -16.66 10.20 4.80
C PRO A 272 -15.74 11.29 5.39
N GLU A 273 -14.63 10.89 6.03
CA GLU A 273 -13.64 11.82 6.57
C GLU A 273 -13.00 12.68 5.47
N VAL A 274 -12.79 12.12 4.28
CA VAL A 274 -12.23 12.86 3.15
C VAL A 274 -13.24 13.85 2.58
N LEU A 275 -14.52 13.48 2.54
CA LEU A 275 -15.58 14.39 2.09
C LEU A 275 -15.69 15.63 2.95
N ASN A 276 -15.49 15.50 4.26
CA ASN A 276 -15.48 16.62 5.19
C ASN A 276 -14.27 17.55 5.00
N MET A 277 -13.22 17.09 4.32
CA MET A 277 -12.01 17.87 4.00
C MET A 277 -12.07 18.54 2.63
N ILE A 278 -13.12 18.33 1.85
CA ILE A 278 -13.28 18.95 0.53
C ILE A 278 -13.50 20.45 0.68
N THR A 279 -12.81 21.22 -0.16
CA THR A 279 -12.93 22.67 -0.25
C THR A 279 -13.48 23.07 -1.62
N GLU A 280 -13.93 24.31 -1.75
CA GLU A 280 -14.35 24.89 -3.02
C GLU A 280 -13.28 24.77 -4.11
N SER A 281 -12.01 24.99 -3.77
CA SER A 281 -10.89 24.85 -4.71
C SER A 281 -10.79 23.44 -5.30
N HIS A 282 -11.10 22.40 -4.52
CA HIS A 282 -11.12 21.03 -5.02
C HIS A 282 -12.28 20.78 -5.98
N ILE A 283 -13.47 21.30 -5.66
CA ILE A 283 -14.65 21.16 -6.51
C ILE A 283 -14.43 21.88 -7.85
N LEU A 284 -13.90 23.10 -7.82
CA LEU A 284 -13.52 23.85 -9.02
C LEU A 284 -12.49 23.11 -9.88
N ALA A 285 -11.51 22.46 -9.25
CA ALA A 285 -10.52 21.64 -9.94
C ALA A 285 -11.18 20.48 -10.69
N ILE A 286 -12.12 19.77 -10.06
CA ILE A 286 -12.83 18.64 -10.64
C ILE A 286 -13.76 19.09 -11.76
N ILE A 287 -14.49 20.20 -11.59
CA ILE A 287 -15.33 20.77 -12.65
C ILE A 287 -14.47 21.19 -13.86
N GLY A 288 -13.29 21.77 -13.61
CA GLY A 288 -12.34 22.12 -14.67
C GLY A 288 -11.86 20.93 -15.50
N LEU A 289 -11.99 19.69 -15.01
CA LEU A 289 -11.69 18.50 -15.81
C LEU A 289 -12.71 18.27 -16.92
N LEU A 290 -13.98 18.63 -16.71
CA LEU A 290 -15.02 18.52 -17.75
C LEU A 290 -14.73 19.44 -18.94
N ASP A 291 -14.12 20.59 -18.66
CA ASP A 291 -13.74 21.60 -19.67
C ASP A 291 -12.51 21.13 -20.47
N ARG A 292 -11.49 20.61 -19.78
CA ARG A 292 -10.20 20.22 -20.39
C ARG A 292 -10.21 18.86 -21.07
N ASN A 293 -10.83 17.86 -20.44
CA ASN A 293 -10.75 16.46 -20.86
C ASN A 293 -11.99 16.00 -21.64
N GLY A 294 -12.97 16.89 -21.81
CA GLY A 294 -14.25 16.60 -22.44
C GLY A 294 -15.26 15.94 -21.50
N ARG A 295 -16.37 15.49 -22.08
CA ARG A 295 -17.53 14.94 -21.35
C ARG A 295 -17.29 13.50 -20.88
N ASP A 296 -16.37 13.32 -19.94
CA ASP A 296 -16.11 12.03 -19.29
C ASP A 296 -17.17 11.74 -18.21
N PRO A 297 -17.99 10.66 -18.35
CA PRO A 297 -19.00 10.30 -17.35
C PRO A 297 -18.40 10.04 -15.96
N LYS A 298 -17.14 9.59 -15.86
CA LYS A 298 -16.49 9.32 -14.57
C LYS A 298 -16.32 10.60 -13.73
N VAL A 299 -16.14 11.75 -14.37
CA VAL A 299 -16.03 13.04 -13.64
C VAL A 299 -17.38 13.39 -13.02
N LEU A 300 -18.49 13.08 -13.70
CA LEU A 300 -19.84 13.24 -13.15
C LEU A 300 -20.10 12.26 -12.00
N ASP A 301 -19.62 11.02 -12.09
CA ASP A 301 -19.72 10.04 -10.99
C ASP A 301 -18.98 10.52 -9.73
N VAL A 302 -17.81 11.17 -9.91
CA VAL A 302 -17.07 11.81 -8.81
C VAL A 302 -17.86 12.97 -8.21
N LEU A 303 -18.43 13.86 -9.03
CA LEU A 303 -19.28 14.95 -8.57
C LEU A 303 -20.53 14.45 -7.84
N CYS A 304 -21.11 13.34 -8.29
CA CYS A 304 -22.22 12.67 -7.60
C CYS A 304 -21.79 12.14 -6.22
N SER A 305 -20.62 11.49 -6.16
CA SER A 305 -20.06 10.96 -4.91
C SER A 305 -19.68 12.05 -3.90
N LEU A 306 -19.40 13.28 -4.36
CA LEU A 306 -19.19 14.44 -3.49
C LEU A 306 -20.47 14.93 -2.81
N CYS A 307 -21.63 14.70 -3.42
CA CYS A 307 -22.93 15.15 -2.94
C CYS A 307 -23.53 14.22 -1.89
N VAL A 308 -23.34 12.91 -2.05
CA VAL A 308 -23.95 11.88 -1.18
C VAL A 308 -22.94 10.78 -0.88
N ASN A 309 -22.77 10.47 0.42
CA ASN A 309 -21.98 9.32 0.87
C ASN A 309 -22.81 8.48 1.83
N ASN A 310 -22.94 7.18 1.52
CA ASN A 310 -23.67 6.21 2.32
C ASN A 310 -25.09 6.68 2.73
N GLY A 311 -25.79 7.36 1.81
CA GLY A 311 -27.15 7.88 2.03
C GLY A 311 -27.23 9.21 2.78
N VAL A 312 -26.10 9.80 3.18
CA VAL A 312 -26.03 11.12 3.84
C VAL A 312 -25.59 12.19 2.83
N ALA A 313 -26.36 13.26 2.72
CA ALA A 313 -26.09 14.38 1.83
C ALA A 313 -25.13 15.40 2.46
N VAL A 314 -24.15 15.88 1.67
CA VAL A 314 -23.21 16.93 2.06
C VAL A 314 -23.65 18.27 1.48
N ARG A 315 -24.48 19.02 2.22
CA ARG A 315 -25.10 20.29 1.78
C ARG A 315 -24.08 21.31 1.26
N ALA A 316 -22.92 21.43 1.91
CA ALA A 316 -21.88 22.38 1.50
C ALA A 316 -21.39 22.09 0.06
N ASN A 317 -21.07 20.83 -0.23
CA ASN A 317 -20.62 20.41 -1.56
C ASN A 317 -21.71 20.60 -2.61
N GLN A 318 -22.97 20.28 -2.26
CA GLN A 318 -24.12 20.47 -3.16
C GLN A 318 -24.26 21.94 -3.59
N ASN A 319 -24.19 22.88 -2.64
CA ASN A 319 -24.27 24.30 -2.94
C ASN A 319 -23.13 24.76 -3.85
N LEU A 320 -21.89 24.38 -3.52
CA LEU A 320 -20.70 24.74 -4.32
C LEU A 320 -20.77 24.18 -5.74
N ILE A 321 -21.23 22.94 -5.90
CA ILE A 321 -21.42 22.31 -7.22
C ILE A 321 -22.51 23.04 -8.00
N CYS A 322 -23.66 23.35 -7.37
CA CYS A 322 -24.74 24.09 -8.02
C CYS A 322 -24.30 25.47 -8.48
N GLU A 323 -23.60 26.22 -7.63
CA GLU A 323 -23.11 27.57 -7.95
C GLU A 323 -22.12 27.55 -9.12
N ASN A 324 -21.24 26.54 -9.20
CA ASN A 324 -20.15 26.52 -10.17
C ASN A 324 -20.48 25.79 -11.49
N ILE A 325 -21.35 24.78 -11.47
CA ILE A 325 -21.76 24.05 -12.69
C ILE A 325 -22.92 24.75 -13.40
N LEU A 326 -23.97 25.18 -12.67
CA LEU A 326 -25.18 25.70 -13.32
C LEU A 326 -24.97 27.06 -13.99
N GLN A 327 -23.99 27.84 -13.52
CA GLN A 327 -23.59 29.08 -14.18
C GLN A 327 -22.88 28.83 -15.52
N ARG A 328 -22.23 27.67 -15.67
CA ARG A 328 -21.48 27.25 -16.88
C ARG A 328 -22.32 26.31 -17.74
N ARG A 329 -23.33 26.92 -18.35
CA ARG A 329 -24.32 26.28 -19.24
C ARG A 329 -23.70 25.56 -20.45
N ASP A 330 -22.47 25.90 -20.82
CA ASP A 330 -21.66 25.32 -21.88
C ASP A 330 -21.14 23.91 -21.58
N LEU A 331 -20.96 23.55 -20.31
CA LEU A 331 -20.41 22.24 -19.92
C LEU A 331 -21.42 21.09 -20.06
N LEU A 332 -22.70 21.37 -19.85
CA LEU A 332 -23.77 20.37 -19.84
C LEU A 332 -24.67 20.46 -21.07
N LEU A 333 -25.34 19.35 -21.36
CA LEU A 333 -26.41 19.34 -22.37
C LEU A 333 -27.63 20.09 -21.84
N GLN A 334 -28.17 20.97 -22.69
CA GLN A 334 -29.41 21.70 -22.43
C GLN A 334 -30.46 21.30 -23.46
N THR A 335 -31.71 21.36 -23.04
CA THR A 335 -32.86 21.19 -23.92
C THR A 335 -33.90 22.23 -23.56
N ALA A 336 -34.63 22.70 -24.58
CA ALA A 336 -35.75 23.60 -24.45
C ALA A 336 -36.85 23.15 -25.42
N LEU A 337 -38.10 23.41 -25.05
CA LEU A 337 -39.24 23.16 -25.92
C LEU A 337 -39.19 24.19 -27.06
N VAL A 338 -39.19 23.73 -28.30
CA VAL A 338 -39.15 24.57 -29.50
C VAL A 338 -40.35 24.24 -30.37
N ASP A 339 -41.07 25.28 -30.80
CA ASP A 339 -42.23 25.11 -31.66
C ASP A 339 -41.82 24.60 -33.06
N HIS A 340 -42.64 23.72 -33.63
CA HIS A 340 -42.44 23.28 -35.00
C HIS A 340 -42.86 24.40 -35.96
N VAL A 341 -41.90 24.96 -36.70
CA VAL A 341 -42.17 25.91 -37.79
C VAL A 341 -42.40 25.12 -39.08
N ALA A 342 -43.60 25.19 -39.65
CA ALA A 342 -43.91 24.66 -40.98
C ALA A 342 -43.60 25.76 -42.02
N TRP A 343 -42.91 25.39 -43.10
CA TRP A 343 -42.52 26.28 -44.20
C TRP A 343 -43.69 26.59 -45.14
#